data_AF-C6XUV9-F1
#
_entry.id   AF-C6XUV9-F1
#
_cell.length_a   1.000
_cell.length_b   1.000
_cell.length_c   1.000
_cell.angle_alpha   90.00
_cell.angle_beta   90.00
_cell.angle_gamma   90.00
#
_symmetry.space_group_name_H-M   'P 1'
#
loop_
_entity.id
_entity.type
_entity.pdbx_description
1 polymer ?
#
loop_
_entity_poly.entity_id
_entity_poly.type
_entity_poly.pdbx_seq_one_letter_code
_entity_poly.pdbx_strand_id
1 'polypeptide(L)'
;MNNYLKVPTTWHKKQQPVLELRKTVLQLMLLIMLFAFAACEKIAETNQLEFKPTIRRQISNLNATMALPPLNEFKVMSFNVRHTETGDPETLDQRKVKIRDLILAKSPDLVGLQETSDPVITQWFTDQLAATYGVATTTSTVTPKLIFYKKTRFTLMSSGFSAMEPGTAQSMIWAVFKDIVTNNQYFVTNSHWSPAGSTNRMSDAKAIVAVIQAKNTSNFPLITFGDFNAQPGTAEIEYYKTSLDVIDALGDSLGDLTFHGWDAIGNTKIDWMMSNRKMGFLSWEVMDQPGPGGLWPSDHWAVMATYVPAVFAEPTEDSHGTSASPNTDFNFGDVNGDGKMDKIYWNYGADSGKPAVYLSNGDGTFTYAAKITGAASTLPGTIYCYGDVNGDGKDDVMVWEPTLATGHTRVFLATSAGNFSTTAIENPENGSTTSTTLYHLADVNGDGKADKIRWTASYDSGRTRINLATTAGSFNATAVVDTDGASTTAGTNFYYADVNNDNKCDKIMWQPTLNSGKTMVYLSDGNGLFTPSASFSNSGASGTATTTKFFFADINGDGSADKIYWNPANFLGKLKVYYSGAGNSFEGPIYSLRGTSQSTDTYFYFYDINGDGKADQIRWNYTLNSGYLSTYLSN
;
A
#
# COMPACT_ATOMS: atom_id res chain seq x y z
N MET A 1 -22.97 -77.55 -1.37
CA MET A 1 -23.21 -78.06 0.00
C MET A 1 -24.16 -77.11 0.69
N ASN A 2 -25.41 -77.57 0.83
CA ASN A 2 -26.52 -77.25 1.77
C ASN A 2 -26.65 -75.83 2.39
N ASN A 3 -27.83 -75.19 2.50
CA ASN A 3 -29.20 -75.45 2.03
C ASN A 3 -30.14 -74.29 2.42
N TYR A 4 -31.11 -73.99 1.53
CA TYR A 4 -32.51 -73.50 1.66
C TYR A 4 -32.90 -72.34 2.61
N LEU A 5 -33.51 -71.23 2.17
CA LEU A 5 -34.89 -70.97 1.66
C LEU A 5 -36.05 -71.38 2.60
N LYS A 6 -36.79 -70.38 3.15
CA LYS A 6 -38.27 -70.20 3.03
C LYS A 6 -38.86 -69.16 4.02
N VAL A 7 -39.67 -68.25 3.46
CA VAL A 7 -40.78 -67.44 4.05
C VAL A 7 -42.02 -68.40 4.25
N PRO A 8 -43.24 -68.06 4.77
CA PRO A 8 -43.83 -66.78 5.24
C PRO A 8 -44.90 -66.85 6.39
N THR A 9 -45.65 -65.74 6.58
CA THR A 9 -47.00 -65.56 7.20
C THR A 9 -47.01 -65.32 8.73
N THR A 10 -47.82 -64.48 9.40
CA THR A 10 -49.23 -64.01 9.25
C THR A 10 -49.52 -62.73 10.09
N TRP A 11 -50.43 -61.89 9.57
CA TRP A 11 -51.53 -61.08 10.16
C TRP A 11 -51.73 -60.77 11.68
N HIS A 12 -52.17 -59.50 11.87
CA HIS A 12 -53.21 -58.94 12.77
C HIS A 12 -52.87 -58.06 14.00
N LYS A 13 -53.23 -56.76 13.88
CA LYS A 13 -54.08 -55.91 14.75
C LYS A 13 -53.94 -56.14 16.28
N LYS A 14 -53.67 -55.15 17.14
CA LYS A 14 -54.57 -54.05 17.55
C LYS A 14 -53.94 -53.29 18.75
N GLN A 15 -54.41 -52.05 18.93
CA GLN A 15 -54.56 -51.30 20.20
C GLN A 15 -53.34 -50.61 20.85
N GLN A 16 -53.37 -49.28 20.79
CA GLN A 16 -52.84 -48.38 21.83
C GLN A 16 -53.87 -48.24 22.98
N PRO A 17 -53.47 -47.80 24.19
CA PRO A 17 -53.64 -46.38 24.53
C PRO A 17 -52.62 -45.74 25.53
N VAL A 18 -52.42 -44.41 25.34
CA VAL A 18 -52.46 -43.32 26.37
C VAL A 18 -51.27 -43.06 27.32
N LEU A 19 -50.69 -41.85 27.14
CA LEU A 19 -50.13 -40.85 28.10
C LEU A 19 -49.06 -41.33 29.12
N GLU A 20 -47.93 -40.66 29.37
CA GLU A 20 -47.66 -39.22 29.47
C GLU A 20 -46.13 -38.94 29.43
N LEU A 21 -45.81 -37.78 28.85
CA LEU A 21 -44.79 -36.80 29.22
C LEU A 21 -43.27 -37.12 29.21
N ARG A 22 -42.63 -36.37 28.31
CA ARG A 22 -41.41 -35.55 28.53
C ARG A 22 -40.09 -36.31 28.63
N LYS A 23 -39.47 -36.48 27.47
CA LYS A 23 -38.32 -35.67 27.00
C LYS A 23 -37.69 -36.41 25.82
N THR A 24 -37.21 -35.65 24.84
CA THR A 24 -36.52 -36.06 23.62
C THR A 24 -37.42 -36.49 22.45
N VAL A 25 -37.09 -35.96 21.27
CA VAL A 25 -37.72 -36.16 19.95
C VAL A 25 -38.98 -35.32 19.66
N LEU A 26 -38.87 -34.01 19.89
CA LEU A 26 -39.55 -33.01 19.06
C LEU A 26 -38.57 -31.87 18.72
N GLN A 27 -37.41 -32.25 18.18
CA GLN A 27 -36.44 -31.36 17.54
C GLN A 27 -35.82 -32.02 16.29
N LEU A 28 -36.51 -33.01 15.73
CA LEU A 28 -36.07 -33.74 14.56
C LEU A 28 -37.24 -33.86 13.57
N MET A 29 -37.83 -32.72 13.21
CA MET A 29 -38.68 -32.55 12.01
C MET A 29 -39.02 -31.07 11.81
N LEU A 30 -37.99 -30.24 11.75
CA LEU A 30 -38.06 -28.91 11.13
C LEU A 30 -36.65 -28.50 10.69
N LEU A 31 -36.08 -29.21 9.71
CA LEU A 31 -34.83 -28.77 9.07
C LEU A 31 -34.65 -29.38 7.68
N ILE A 32 -35.71 -29.36 6.86
CA ILE A 32 -35.59 -29.54 5.40
C ILE A 32 -36.55 -28.53 4.76
N MET A 33 -36.13 -27.27 4.77
CA MET A 33 -36.51 -26.15 3.90
C MET A 33 -35.93 -24.90 4.57
N LEU A 34 -35.29 -24.04 3.80
CA LEU A 34 -34.37 -22.95 4.17
C LEU A 34 -32.93 -23.40 4.45
N PHE A 35 -32.16 -23.56 3.36
CA PHE A 35 -30.85 -22.92 3.20
C PHE A 35 -30.51 -22.94 1.70
N ALA A 36 -31.03 -21.94 0.98
CA ALA A 36 -30.57 -21.57 -0.35
C ALA A 36 -30.79 -20.06 -0.53
N PHE A 37 -30.11 -19.28 0.30
CA PHE A 37 -29.69 -17.94 -0.05
C PHE A 37 -28.18 -17.93 0.14
N ALA A 38 -27.47 -18.42 -0.88
CA ALA A 38 -26.08 -18.07 -1.05
C ALA A 38 -26.06 -16.57 -1.36
N ALA A 39 -25.36 -15.82 -0.51
CA ALA A 39 -25.10 -14.41 -0.71
C ALA A 39 -24.49 -14.21 -2.10
N CYS A 40 -25.18 -13.41 -2.91
CA CYS A 40 -24.63 -12.84 -4.12
C CYS A 40 -23.67 -11.72 -3.66
N GLU A 41 -22.44 -12.08 -3.32
CA GLU A 41 -21.35 -11.10 -3.26
C GLU A 41 -21.03 -10.71 -4.71
N LYS A 42 -21.66 -9.60 -5.11
CA LYS A 42 -21.46 -8.98 -6.41
C LYS A 42 -20.17 -8.18 -6.31
N ILE A 43 -19.12 -8.67 -6.96
CA ILE A 43 -17.86 -7.97 -7.14
C ILE A 43 -18.16 -6.71 -7.97
N ALA A 44 -18.09 -5.53 -7.34
CA ALA A 44 -17.91 -4.28 -8.06
C ALA A 44 -16.42 -4.20 -8.42
N GLU A 45 -16.07 -4.77 -9.57
CA GLU A 45 -14.77 -4.59 -10.21
C GLU A 45 -14.81 -3.21 -10.89
N THR A 46 -14.25 -2.19 -10.22
CA THR A 46 -13.93 -0.93 -10.88
C THR A 46 -12.81 -1.19 -11.87
N ASN A 47 -13.12 -1.13 -13.17
CA ASN A 47 -12.15 -1.23 -14.25
C ASN A 47 -11.20 -0.03 -14.15
N GLN A 48 -10.00 -0.26 -13.63
CA GLN A 48 -8.90 0.69 -13.65
C GLN A 48 -7.98 0.30 -14.80
N LEU A 49 -7.65 1.26 -15.67
CA LEU A 49 -6.32 1.56 -16.22
C LEU A 49 -6.41 2.32 -17.54
N GLU A 50 -5.82 3.50 -17.54
CA GLU A 50 -4.97 4.01 -18.61
C GLU A 50 -3.88 4.90 -17.99
N PHE A 51 -2.63 4.72 -18.43
CA PHE A 51 -1.52 5.61 -18.13
C PHE A 51 -0.91 6.00 -19.49
N LYS A 52 -0.79 7.30 -19.78
CA LYS A 52 -0.08 7.83 -20.95
C LYS A 52 0.95 8.88 -20.51
N PRO A 53 2.09 8.97 -21.22
CA PRO A 53 3.12 9.97 -20.96
C PRO A 53 2.78 11.29 -21.68
N THR A 54 2.84 12.43 -20.99
CA THR A 54 2.76 13.73 -21.65
C THR A 54 4.00 14.59 -21.35
N ILE A 55 4.85 14.73 -22.37
CA ILE A 55 5.37 16.00 -22.94
C ILE A 55 6.24 15.62 -24.15
N ARG A 56 5.76 15.87 -25.38
CA ARG A 56 6.65 16.03 -26.54
C ARG A 56 7.04 17.50 -26.68
N ARG A 57 8.26 17.81 -26.25
CA ARG A 57 9.05 18.88 -26.88
C ARG A 57 10.53 18.48 -27.00
N GLN A 58 10.88 18.09 -28.23
CA GLN A 58 12.24 17.87 -28.78
C GLN A 58 13.28 17.18 -27.88
N ILE A 59 13.48 15.86 -28.03
CA ILE A 59 14.83 15.27 -27.96
C ILE A 59 14.96 14.13 -28.97
N SER A 60 15.82 14.34 -29.97
CA SER A 60 16.50 13.28 -30.71
C SER A 60 17.48 12.58 -29.78
N ASN A 61 17.43 11.24 -29.71
CA ASN A 61 18.38 10.33 -29.05
C ASN A 61 18.45 10.39 -27.50
N LEU A 62 17.65 9.59 -26.80
CA LEU A 62 17.98 9.11 -25.45
C LEU A 62 17.48 7.67 -25.26
N ASN A 63 18.26 6.68 -25.69
CA ASN A 63 18.24 5.35 -25.09
C ASN A 63 19.04 5.42 -23.78
N ALA A 64 18.50 6.11 -22.78
CA ALA A 64 19.05 6.11 -21.44
C ALA A 64 17.96 5.54 -20.53
N THR A 65 18.07 4.24 -20.22
CA THR A 65 17.42 3.66 -19.04
C THR A 65 17.83 4.52 -17.85
N MET A 66 16.94 5.37 -17.35
CA MET A 66 17.23 6.18 -16.18
C MET A 66 17.35 5.22 -14.99
N ALA A 67 18.48 5.30 -14.27
CA ALA A 67 18.62 4.57 -13.02
C ALA A 67 17.58 5.11 -12.03
N LEU A 68 16.93 4.21 -11.28
CA LEU A 68 15.98 4.58 -10.24
C LEU A 68 16.57 5.69 -9.35
N PRO A 69 15.85 6.80 -9.11
CA PRO A 69 16.32 7.81 -8.19
C PRO A 69 16.55 7.17 -6.81
N PRO A 70 17.60 7.58 -6.07
CA PRO A 70 17.85 7.02 -4.76
C PRO A 70 16.65 7.28 -3.84
N LEU A 71 16.15 6.25 -3.16
CA LEU A 71 15.07 6.32 -2.17
C LEU A 71 15.39 7.22 -0.97
N ASN A 72 16.64 7.71 -0.90
CA ASN A 72 17.18 8.49 0.20
C ASN A 72 17.06 7.80 1.56
N GLU A 73 17.13 6.47 1.55
CA GLU A 73 17.03 5.63 2.74
C GLU A 73 18.13 5.92 3.75
N PHE A 74 17.81 5.71 5.03
CA PHE A 74 18.79 5.72 6.12
C PHE A 74 18.37 4.78 7.24
N LYS A 75 19.36 4.24 7.94
CA LYS A 75 19.19 3.22 8.97
C LYS A 75 19.19 3.85 10.35
N VAL A 76 18.21 3.48 11.18
CA VAL A 76 18.11 3.90 12.57
C VAL A 76 18.15 2.67 13.46
N MET A 77 18.96 2.70 14.51
CA MET A 77 19.10 1.62 15.48
C MET A 77 18.70 2.09 16.88
N SER A 78 17.89 1.27 17.56
CA SER A 78 17.69 1.33 19.01
C SER A 78 18.44 0.18 19.67
N PHE A 79 19.17 0.45 20.75
CA PHE A 79 19.83 -0.61 21.49
C PHE A 79 19.94 -0.32 23.00
N ASN A 80 19.18 -1.08 23.80
CA ASN A 80 19.40 -1.10 25.25
C ASN A 80 20.66 -1.93 25.49
N VAL A 81 21.72 -1.28 25.99
CA VAL A 81 23.04 -1.92 26.13
C VAL A 81 23.24 -2.61 27.48
N ARG A 82 22.23 -2.55 28.35
CA ARG A 82 22.21 -3.13 29.70
C ARG A 82 23.31 -2.59 30.60
N HIS A 83 22.93 -1.82 31.62
CA HIS A 83 23.86 -1.36 32.64
C HIS A 83 24.48 -2.54 33.41
N THR A 84 25.56 -2.30 34.13
CA THR A 84 26.16 -3.35 34.97
C THR A 84 25.28 -3.63 36.18
N GLU A 85 24.67 -4.82 36.23
CA GLU A 85 23.93 -5.30 37.40
C GLU A 85 24.57 -6.58 38.00
N THR A 86 24.41 -6.78 39.31
CA THR A 86 24.90 -7.99 39.99
C THR A 86 24.06 -9.20 39.56
N GLY A 87 24.71 -10.22 39.00
CA GLY A 87 24.04 -11.43 38.51
C GLY A 87 23.98 -11.54 36.99
N ASP A 88 24.32 -10.47 36.26
CA ASP A 88 24.47 -10.54 34.80
C ASP A 88 25.63 -11.48 34.41
N PRO A 89 25.53 -12.22 33.28
CA PRO A 89 26.58 -13.14 32.84
C PRO A 89 27.92 -12.44 32.54
N GLU A 90 27.87 -11.20 32.05
CA GLU A 90 29.01 -10.34 31.80
C GLU A 90 28.67 -8.89 32.17
N THR A 91 29.63 -8.19 32.78
CA THR A 91 29.55 -6.75 33.04
C THR A 91 29.52 -5.95 31.74
N LEU A 92 29.03 -4.70 31.80
CA LEU A 92 29.05 -3.82 30.63
C LEU A 92 30.48 -3.56 30.13
N ASP A 93 31.48 -3.53 31.03
CA ASP A 93 32.88 -3.35 30.63
C ASP A 93 33.40 -4.51 29.76
N GLN A 94 32.95 -5.73 30.02
CA GLN A 94 33.27 -6.92 29.22
C GLN A 94 32.52 -6.94 27.88
N ARG A 95 31.30 -6.39 27.82
CA ARG A 95 30.43 -6.43 26.62
C ARG A 95 30.57 -5.23 25.69
N LYS A 96 31.03 -4.06 26.16
CA LYS A 96 31.05 -2.80 25.38
C LYS A 96 31.75 -2.89 24.01
N VAL A 97 32.77 -3.73 23.90
CA VAL A 97 33.49 -4.03 22.65
C VAL A 97 32.57 -4.75 21.65
N LYS A 98 31.82 -5.77 22.10
CA LYS A 98 30.84 -6.51 21.27
C LYS A 98 29.73 -5.59 20.78
N ILE A 99 29.23 -4.71 21.65
CA ILE A 99 28.21 -3.71 21.32
C ILE A 99 28.72 -2.74 20.25
N ARG A 100 29.92 -2.16 20.45
CA ARG A 100 30.56 -1.28 19.46
C ARG A 100 30.74 -1.98 18.12
N ASP A 101 31.24 -3.22 18.12
CA ASP A 101 31.49 -3.97 16.88
C ASP A 101 30.21 -4.27 16.11
N LEU A 102 29.11 -4.58 16.82
CA LEU A 102 27.79 -4.72 16.20
C LEU A 102 27.34 -3.42 15.54
N ILE A 103 27.46 -2.28 16.24
CA ILE A 103 27.10 -0.96 15.69
C ILE A 103 27.93 -0.67 14.42
N LEU A 104 29.26 -0.85 14.48
CA LEU A 104 30.13 -0.58 13.34
C LEU A 104 29.85 -1.52 12.16
N ALA A 105 29.58 -2.80 12.42
CA ALA A 105 29.27 -3.79 11.39
C ALA A 105 27.94 -3.51 10.68
N LYS A 106 26.91 -3.08 11.43
CA LYS A 106 25.60 -2.74 10.87
C LYS A 106 25.56 -1.35 10.22
N SER A 107 26.51 -0.49 10.60
CA SER A 107 26.73 0.84 10.05
C SER A 107 25.48 1.73 9.97
N PRO A 108 24.62 1.77 11.01
CA PRO A 108 23.42 2.61 11.02
C PRO A 108 23.78 4.09 10.87
N ASP A 109 22.84 4.91 10.38
CA ASP A 109 23.04 6.35 10.24
C ASP A 109 22.70 7.10 11.53
N LEU A 110 21.77 6.59 12.32
CA LEU A 110 21.45 7.05 13.68
C LEU A 110 21.42 5.86 14.65
N VAL A 111 21.95 6.04 15.86
CA VAL A 111 21.95 5.00 16.92
C VAL A 111 21.56 5.63 18.24
N GLY A 112 20.48 5.16 18.87
CA GLY A 112 20.21 5.51 20.26
C GLY A 112 20.54 4.38 21.21
N LEU A 113 21.25 4.73 22.29
CA LEU A 113 21.59 3.80 23.36
C LEU A 113 20.80 4.13 24.62
N GLN A 114 20.24 3.10 25.25
CA GLN A 114 19.64 3.16 26.59
C GLN A 114 20.58 2.52 27.62
N GLU A 115 20.35 2.77 28.91
CA GLU A 115 21.15 2.21 30.03
C GLU A 115 22.65 2.57 30.05
N THR A 116 23.02 3.71 29.50
CA THR A 116 24.38 4.28 29.53
C THR A 116 24.61 5.15 30.77
N SER A 117 24.23 4.69 31.95
CA SER A 117 24.27 5.49 33.19
C SER A 117 25.69 5.76 33.72
N ASP A 118 26.66 4.90 33.40
CA ASP A 118 28.06 5.06 33.77
C ASP A 118 28.76 6.12 32.88
N PRO A 119 29.26 7.24 33.45
CA PRO A 119 29.93 8.28 32.67
C PRO A 119 31.21 7.82 31.98
N VAL A 120 31.95 6.88 32.58
CA VAL A 120 33.20 6.34 32.00
C VAL A 120 32.87 5.49 30.78
N ILE A 121 31.83 4.65 30.88
CA ILE A 121 31.38 3.83 29.74
C ILE A 121 30.78 4.71 28.64
N THR A 122 30.00 5.73 29.00
CA THR A 122 29.45 6.71 28.05
C THR A 122 30.56 7.44 27.29
N GLN A 123 31.59 7.91 28.00
CA GLN A 123 32.74 8.54 27.37
C GLN A 123 33.49 7.54 26.47
N TRP A 124 33.66 6.30 26.93
CA TRP A 124 34.29 5.25 26.12
C TRP A 124 33.54 5.02 24.80
N PHE A 125 32.21 4.84 24.81
CA PHE A 125 31.45 4.69 23.56
C PHE A 125 31.60 5.92 22.66
N THR A 126 31.57 7.11 23.25
CA THR A 126 31.75 8.37 22.51
C THR A 126 33.11 8.40 21.80
N ASP A 127 34.19 8.09 22.51
CA ASP A 127 35.54 8.11 21.95
C ASP A 127 35.73 7.03 20.89
N GLN A 128 35.22 5.81 21.15
CA GLN A 128 35.38 4.69 20.23
C GLN A 128 34.58 4.85 18.93
N LEU A 129 33.46 5.58 18.95
CA LEU A 129 32.63 5.83 17.78
C LEU A 129 32.96 7.16 17.08
N ALA A 130 33.75 8.05 17.71
CA ALA A 130 34.02 9.42 17.25
C ALA A 130 34.62 9.52 15.85
N ALA A 131 35.32 8.48 15.36
CA ALA A 131 35.84 8.44 14.00
C ALA A 131 34.70 8.55 12.96
N THR A 132 33.60 7.84 13.18
CA THR A 132 32.47 7.70 12.24
C THR A 132 31.28 8.56 12.64
N TYR A 133 30.99 8.64 13.94
CA TYR A 133 29.78 9.24 14.49
C TYR A 133 30.07 10.53 15.25
N GLY A 134 29.16 11.49 15.15
CA GLY A 134 28.96 12.51 16.18
C GLY A 134 27.97 12.00 17.23
N VAL A 135 27.84 12.71 18.35
CA VAL A 135 26.88 12.37 19.41
C VAL A 135 26.04 13.59 19.75
N ALA A 136 24.72 13.42 19.76
CA ALA A 136 23.81 14.34 20.43
C ALA A 136 23.78 13.97 21.91
N THR A 137 24.20 14.91 22.75
CA THR A 137 24.25 14.77 24.20
C THR A 137 24.01 16.12 24.85
N THR A 138 23.56 16.13 26.09
CA THR A 138 23.43 17.35 26.90
C THR A 138 23.83 17.05 28.34
N THR A 139 24.09 18.09 29.13
CA THR A 139 24.25 17.94 30.59
C THR A 139 22.97 17.38 31.19
N SER A 140 23.06 16.26 31.92
CA SER A 140 21.93 15.62 32.61
C SER A 140 22.28 15.34 34.07
N THR A 141 21.28 15.41 34.95
CA THR A 141 21.38 15.03 36.36
C THR A 141 20.90 13.60 36.62
N VAL A 142 20.44 12.89 35.58
CA VAL A 142 19.97 11.50 35.64
C VAL A 142 20.59 10.68 34.51
N THR A 143 20.28 9.38 34.42
CA THR A 143 20.91 8.49 33.42
C THR A 143 20.73 9.02 32.00
N PRO A 144 21.80 9.36 31.27
CA PRO A 144 21.65 9.93 29.93
C PRO A 144 21.14 8.87 28.95
N LYS A 145 20.49 9.35 27.89
CA LYS A 145 20.25 8.61 26.66
C LYS A 145 21.08 9.29 25.59
N LEU A 146 21.65 8.51 24.69
CA LEU A 146 22.53 9.04 23.65
C LEU A 146 21.87 8.87 22.30
N ILE A 147 22.14 9.78 21.36
CA ILE A 147 21.91 9.53 19.93
C ILE A 147 23.22 9.80 19.20
N PHE A 148 23.84 8.76 18.67
CA PHE A 148 24.94 8.87 17.71
C PHE A 148 24.37 9.11 16.31
N TYR A 149 25.07 9.92 15.52
CA TYR A 149 24.69 10.23 14.15
C TYR A 149 25.91 10.17 13.23
N LYS A 150 25.76 9.55 12.06
CA LYS A 150 26.84 9.37 11.10
C LYS A 150 27.19 10.71 10.48
N LYS A 151 28.43 11.18 10.67
CA LYS A 151 28.85 12.53 10.24
C LYS A 151 28.80 12.73 8.73
N THR A 152 28.86 11.64 7.96
CA THR A 152 28.76 11.65 6.50
C THR A 152 27.31 11.74 5.98
N ARG A 153 26.31 11.70 6.87
CA ARG A 153 24.89 11.79 6.49
C ARG A 153 24.15 12.90 7.22
N PHE A 154 24.43 13.12 8.50
CA PHE A 154 23.68 14.05 9.32
C PHE A 154 24.56 15.12 9.97
N THR A 155 24.01 16.33 10.05
CA THR A 155 24.49 17.41 10.92
C THR A 155 23.50 17.60 12.07
N LEU A 156 24.00 17.65 13.30
CA LEU A 156 23.18 17.99 14.47
C LEU A 156 22.87 19.49 14.47
N MET A 157 21.58 19.85 14.42
CA MET A 157 21.11 21.23 14.41
C MET A 157 20.80 21.73 15.82
N SER A 158 20.12 20.90 16.61
CA SER A 158 19.78 21.18 18.00
C SER A 158 19.49 19.88 18.73
N SER A 159 19.64 19.87 20.04
CA SER A 159 19.25 18.75 20.89
C SER A 159 18.86 19.24 22.28
N GLY A 160 18.11 18.40 22.99
CA GLY A 160 17.72 18.68 24.36
C GLY A 160 17.44 17.40 25.12
N PHE A 161 17.53 17.52 26.44
CA PHE A 161 17.20 16.47 27.39
C PHE A 161 15.91 16.81 28.13
N SER A 162 15.15 15.78 28.50
CA SER A 162 14.00 15.94 29.40
C SER A 162 13.89 14.72 30.31
N ALA A 163 13.82 14.97 31.63
CA ALA A 163 13.34 13.97 32.58
C ALA A 163 11.84 13.80 32.36
N MET A 164 11.36 12.56 32.40
CA MET A 164 9.95 12.28 32.14
C MET A 164 9.07 12.59 33.35
N GLU A 165 9.56 12.27 34.55
CA GLU A 165 8.87 12.56 35.81
C GLU A 165 9.84 13.22 36.80
N PRO A 166 9.38 14.23 37.58
CA PRO A 166 10.22 14.85 38.61
C PRO A 166 10.73 13.82 39.62
N GLY A 167 12.06 13.74 39.78
CA GLY A 167 12.70 12.85 40.75
C GLY A 167 12.90 11.41 40.27
N THR A 168 12.60 11.08 39.01
CA THR A 168 12.87 9.76 38.45
C THR A 168 14.12 9.74 37.56
N ALA A 169 14.69 8.55 37.36
CA ALA A 169 15.84 8.36 36.47
C ALA A 169 15.46 8.21 34.99
N GLN A 170 14.15 8.12 34.68
CA GLN A 170 13.60 7.99 33.34
C GLN A 170 13.79 9.28 32.55
N SER A 171 14.27 9.14 31.33
CA SER A 171 14.72 10.27 30.54
C SER A 171 14.64 10.04 29.05
N MET A 172 14.48 11.15 28.33
CA MET A 172 14.59 11.18 26.89
C MET A 172 15.64 12.19 26.44
N ILE A 173 16.19 11.92 25.26
CA ILE A 173 16.91 12.91 24.46
C ILE A 173 16.13 13.11 23.15
N TRP A 174 16.04 14.37 22.72
CA TRP A 174 15.57 14.72 21.39
C TRP A 174 16.66 15.47 20.64
N ALA A 175 16.67 15.32 19.32
CA ALA A 175 17.59 16.03 18.44
C ALA A 175 16.91 16.36 17.11
N VAL A 176 17.28 17.49 16.53
CA VAL A 176 16.97 17.82 15.14
C VAL A 176 18.22 17.57 14.32
N PHE A 177 18.12 16.66 13.36
CA PHE A 177 19.19 16.36 12.41
C PHE A 177 18.84 16.92 11.05
N LYS A 178 19.83 17.52 10.39
CA LYS A 178 19.75 17.86 8.98
C LYS A 178 20.50 16.80 8.18
N ASP A 179 19.81 16.17 7.25
CA ASP A 179 20.39 15.28 6.27
C ASP A 179 21.16 16.09 5.22
N ILE A 180 22.45 15.80 5.05
CA ILE A 180 23.31 16.53 4.11
C ILE A 180 23.12 16.08 2.66
N VAL A 181 22.51 14.91 2.43
CA VAL A 181 22.22 14.38 1.11
C VAL A 181 20.92 14.96 0.56
N THR A 182 19.87 14.98 1.38
CA THR A 182 18.53 15.44 0.95
C THR A 182 18.18 16.86 1.36
N ASN A 183 18.97 17.47 2.25
CA ASN A 183 18.66 18.76 2.90
C ASN A 183 17.42 18.71 3.83
N ASN A 184 16.77 17.54 3.98
CA ASN A 184 15.64 17.34 4.89
C ASN A 184 16.07 17.44 6.35
N GLN A 185 15.13 17.80 7.21
CA GLN A 185 15.33 17.83 8.66
C GLN A 185 14.39 16.84 9.34
N TYR A 186 14.90 16.16 10.36
CA TYR A 186 14.19 15.12 11.10
C TYR A 186 14.23 15.42 12.59
N PHE A 187 13.09 15.30 13.27
CA PHE A 187 13.02 15.34 14.72
C PHE A 187 13.13 13.90 15.23
N VAL A 188 14.16 13.61 16.01
CA VAL A 188 14.49 12.26 16.44
C VAL A 188 14.54 12.18 17.95
N THR A 189 13.90 11.15 18.52
CA THR A 189 13.92 10.93 19.96
C THR A 189 14.39 9.53 20.32
N ASN A 190 15.14 9.46 21.42
CA ASN A 190 15.52 8.23 22.09
C ASN A 190 15.10 8.31 23.56
N SER A 191 14.42 7.28 24.07
CA SER A 191 13.87 7.27 25.42
C SER A 191 13.98 5.90 26.11
N HIS A 192 13.95 5.88 27.44
CA HIS A 192 13.83 4.66 28.24
C HIS A 192 12.76 4.87 29.31
N TRP A 193 11.65 4.13 29.21
CA TRP A 193 10.49 4.30 30.08
C TRP A 193 10.61 3.45 31.34
N SER A 194 9.74 3.72 32.31
CA SER A 194 9.76 3.04 33.60
C SER A 194 9.51 1.52 33.46
N PRO A 195 10.38 0.66 34.02
CA PRO A 195 10.10 -0.78 34.12
C PRO A 195 9.03 -1.11 35.17
N ALA A 196 8.48 -0.10 35.86
CA ALA A 196 7.44 -0.26 36.87
C ALA A 196 6.06 -0.56 36.25
N GLY A 197 4.98 -0.21 36.95
CA GLY A 197 3.61 -0.43 36.46
C GLY A 197 3.20 0.49 35.30
N SER A 198 2.13 0.10 34.59
CA SER A 198 1.55 0.88 33.46
C SER A 198 1.21 2.33 33.81
N THR A 199 0.86 2.65 35.07
CA THR A 199 0.62 4.03 35.52
C THR A 199 1.86 4.92 35.31
N ASN A 200 3.05 4.44 35.65
CA ASN A 200 4.29 5.20 35.48
C ASN A 200 4.61 5.38 33.99
N ARG A 201 4.44 4.31 33.19
CA ARG A 201 4.66 4.39 31.74
C ARG A 201 3.68 5.29 31.02
N MET A 202 2.43 5.36 31.48
CA MET A 202 1.45 6.34 30.97
C MET A 202 1.88 7.78 31.27
N SER A 203 2.46 8.00 32.45
CA SER A 203 3.07 9.27 32.83
C SER A 203 4.26 9.62 31.91
N ASP A 204 5.16 8.66 31.69
CA ASP A 204 6.30 8.79 30.77
C ASP A 204 5.84 9.13 29.34
N ALA A 205 4.86 8.40 28.81
CA ALA A 205 4.29 8.62 27.49
C ALA A 205 3.75 10.06 27.34
N LYS A 206 2.98 10.55 28.32
CA LYS A 206 2.45 11.92 28.34
C LYS A 206 3.56 12.97 28.37
N ALA A 207 4.59 12.76 29.18
CA ALA A 207 5.72 13.69 29.27
C ALA A 207 6.47 13.79 27.93
N ILE A 208 6.77 12.66 27.28
CA ILE A 208 7.46 12.63 25.99
C ILE A 208 6.60 13.27 24.90
N VAL A 209 5.30 12.96 24.84
CA VAL A 209 4.36 13.59 23.89
C VAL A 209 4.39 15.12 24.06
N ALA A 210 4.29 15.62 25.29
CA ALA A 210 4.34 17.04 25.58
C ALA A 210 5.67 17.68 25.13
N VAL A 211 6.80 17.00 25.33
CA VAL A 211 8.12 17.48 24.87
C VAL A 211 8.18 17.52 23.34
N ILE A 212 7.76 16.46 22.65
CA ILE A 212 7.78 16.41 21.17
C ILE A 212 6.92 17.54 20.61
N GLN A 213 5.70 17.72 21.12
CA GLN A 213 4.81 18.80 20.67
C GLN A 213 5.37 20.20 20.97
N ALA A 214 6.03 20.38 22.12
CA ALA A 214 6.62 21.67 22.49
C ALA A 214 7.92 22.00 21.76
N LYS A 215 8.68 20.99 21.28
CA LYS A 215 10.01 21.17 20.69
C LYS A 215 10.03 20.99 19.17
N ASN A 216 9.15 20.18 18.60
CA ASN A 216 9.02 20.00 17.14
C ASN A 216 8.06 21.04 16.52
N THR A 217 8.27 22.33 16.80
CA THR A 217 7.37 23.41 16.37
C THR A 217 7.35 23.62 14.86
N SER A 218 8.41 23.18 14.16
CA SER A 218 8.48 23.18 12.69
C SER A 218 7.80 21.96 12.06
N ASN A 219 7.23 21.06 12.87
CA ASN A 219 6.55 19.86 12.43
C ASN A 219 7.41 19.00 11.47
N PHE A 220 8.70 18.83 11.80
CA PHE A 220 9.57 17.94 11.04
C PHE A 220 9.08 16.48 11.12
N PRO A 221 9.37 15.64 10.11
CA PRO A 221 9.19 14.20 10.21
C PRO A 221 9.77 13.66 11.52
N LEU A 222 8.97 12.87 12.23
CA LEU A 222 9.30 12.35 13.56
C LEU A 222 9.75 10.89 13.44
N ILE A 223 10.89 10.58 14.05
CA ILE A 223 11.32 9.21 14.33
C ILE A 223 11.53 9.09 15.84
N THR A 224 10.79 8.19 16.47
CA THR A 224 10.86 7.98 17.92
C THR A 224 11.07 6.51 18.22
N PHE A 225 12.05 6.23 19.07
CA PHE A 225 12.45 4.88 19.38
C PHE A 225 13.05 4.78 20.77
N GLY A 226 13.26 3.55 21.22
CA GLY A 226 13.86 3.25 22.51
C GLY A 226 13.27 2.02 23.17
N ASP A 227 13.69 1.79 24.42
CA ASP A 227 13.12 0.78 25.31
C ASP A 227 11.94 1.40 26.06
N PHE A 228 10.72 1.03 25.69
CA PHE A 228 9.52 1.61 26.30
C PHE A 228 9.00 0.77 27.46
N ASN A 229 9.64 -0.36 27.79
CA ASN A 229 9.17 -1.29 28.83
C ASN A 229 7.67 -1.64 28.73
N ALA A 230 7.09 -1.53 27.53
CA ALA A 230 5.67 -1.65 27.27
C ALA A 230 5.43 -2.48 26.01
N GLN A 231 4.54 -3.44 26.12
CA GLN A 231 4.17 -4.34 25.04
C GLN A 231 3.10 -3.73 24.12
N PRO A 232 2.94 -4.24 22.89
CA PRO A 232 1.86 -3.86 22.00
C PRO A 232 0.48 -3.95 22.65
N GLY A 233 -0.39 -2.96 22.38
CA GLY A 233 -1.77 -2.93 22.88
C GLY A 233 -1.96 -2.42 24.31
N THR A 234 -0.89 -2.04 25.03
CA THR A 234 -1.05 -1.37 26.33
C THR A 234 -1.58 0.07 26.14
N ALA A 235 -2.30 0.57 27.15
CA ALA A 235 -2.92 1.89 27.08
C ALA A 235 -1.91 3.03 26.86
N GLU A 236 -0.71 2.93 27.45
CA GLU A 236 0.37 3.90 27.28
C GLU A 236 0.91 3.95 25.83
N ILE A 237 1.01 2.80 25.16
CA ILE A 237 1.46 2.72 23.76
C ILE A 237 0.38 3.26 22.83
N GLU A 238 -0.87 2.89 23.05
CA GLU A 238 -1.98 3.41 22.23
C GLU A 238 -2.15 4.93 22.40
N TYR A 239 -2.01 5.45 23.62
CA TYR A 239 -1.99 6.90 23.86
C TYR A 239 -0.83 7.57 23.10
N TYR A 240 0.37 7.00 23.16
CA TYR A 240 1.55 7.55 22.49
C TYR A 240 1.37 7.59 20.96
N LYS A 241 0.92 6.48 20.37
CA LYS A 241 0.68 6.34 18.94
C LYS A 241 -0.39 7.30 18.43
N THR A 242 -1.52 7.36 19.12
CA THR A 242 -2.64 8.25 18.73
C THR A 242 -2.29 9.72 18.89
N SER A 243 -1.53 10.09 19.93
CA SER A 243 -1.16 11.49 20.19
C SER A 243 -0.13 12.06 19.21
N LEU A 244 0.68 11.21 18.58
CA LEU A 244 1.76 11.61 17.67
C LEU A 244 1.55 11.13 16.23
N ASP A 245 0.48 10.37 15.97
CA ASP A 245 0.21 9.66 14.71
C ASP A 245 1.45 8.88 14.22
N VAL A 246 2.02 8.08 15.12
CA VAL A 246 3.21 7.26 14.85
C VAL A 246 2.85 5.79 14.65
N ILE A 247 3.62 5.15 13.78
CA ILE A 247 3.45 3.77 13.35
C ILE A 247 4.76 3.03 13.61
N ASP A 248 4.65 1.80 14.11
CA ASP A 248 5.80 0.94 14.34
C ASP A 248 6.27 0.24 13.05
N ALA A 249 7.57 0.32 12.78
CA ALA A 249 8.23 -0.38 11.69
C ALA A 249 8.27 -1.90 11.94
N LEU A 250 8.31 -2.35 13.20
CA LEU A 250 8.28 -3.77 13.58
C LEU A 250 6.86 -4.37 13.51
N GLY A 251 5.86 -3.55 13.19
CA GLY A 251 4.46 -3.93 13.14
C GLY A 251 3.73 -3.77 14.49
N ASP A 252 2.47 -3.36 14.42
CA ASP A 252 1.67 -3.01 15.62
C ASP A 252 0.96 -4.21 16.29
N SER A 253 1.26 -5.43 15.87
CA SER A 253 0.81 -6.66 16.54
C SER A 253 1.84 -7.08 17.60
N LEU A 254 1.96 -8.38 17.94
CA LEU A 254 3.05 -8.84 18.80
C LEU A 254 4.44 -8.48 18.22
N GLY A 255 4.54 -8.36 16.88
CA GLY A 255 5.77 -8.00 16.17
C GLY A 255 6.89 -9.02 16.43
N ASP A 256 8.12 -8.63 16.13
CA ASP A 256 9.30 -9.40 16.50
C ASP A 256 9.66 -9.12 17.97
N LEU A 257 10.02 -10.17 18.71
CA LEU A 257 10.46 -10.05 20.11
C LEU A 257 11.79 -9.30 20.18
N THR A 258 12.00 -8.48 21.20
CA THR A 258 13.19 -7.61 21.32
C THR A 258 13.97 -7.84 22.62
N PHE A 259 13.34 -8.45 23.63
CA PHE A 259 13.94 -8.74 24.93
C PHE A 259 14.02 -10.24 25.19
N HIS A 260 15.20 -10.69 25.62
CA HIS A 260 15.49 -12.10 25.89
C HIS A 260 16.06 -12.37 27.30
N GLY A 261 16.39 -11.35 28.10
CA GLY A 261 16.79 -11.58 29.50
C GLY A 261 17.93 -12.59 29.67
N TRP A 262 18.87 -12.62 28.71
CA TRP A 262 19.98 -13.58 28.60
C TRP A 262 19.63 -15.04 28.20
N ASP A 263 18.38 -15.39 27.93
CA ASP A 263 17.96 -16.77 27.64
C ASP A 263 18.01 -17.18 26.16
N ALA A 264 18.25 -16.22 25.25
CA ALA A 264 18.31 -16.38 23.80
C ALA A 264 17.00 -16.72 23.07
N ILE A 265 15.89 -16.92 23.78
CA ILE A 265 14.60 -17.33 23.19
C ILE A 265 13.74 -16.11 22.88
N GLY A 266 13.88 -15.04 23.68
CA GLY A 266 13.03 -13.86 23.57
C GLY A 266 11.66 -14.13 24.17
N ASN A 267 11.11 -13.14 24.89
CA ASN A 267 9.78 -13.30 25.49
C ASN A 267 8.84 -12.12 25.26
N THR A 268 9.37 -10.92 24.99
CA THR A 268 8.56 -9.71 24.85
C THR A 268 9.14 -8.75 23.81
N LYS A 269 8.24 -7.99 23.17
CA LYS A 269 8.58 -6.81 22.37
C LYS A 269 8.36 -5.57 23.23
N ILE A 270 9.45 -4.92 23.62
CA ILE A 270 9.43 -3.71 24.45
C ILE A 270 10.31 -2.59 23.89
N ASP A 271 11.12 -2.90 22.87
CA ASP A 271 11.85 -1.93 22.07
C ASP A 271 11.04 -1.56 20.83
N TRP A 272 10.98 -0.26 20.54
CA TRP A 272 10.11 0.30 19.51
C TRP A 272 10.88 1.10 18.48
N MET A 273 10.48 1.00 17.22
CA MET A 273 10.99 1.80 16.12
C MET A 273 9.81 2.45 15.41
N MET A 274 9.44 3.66 15.82
CA MET A 274 8.25 4.33 15.29
C MET A 274 8.60 5.58 14.49
N SER A 275 7.75 5.90 13.52
CA SER A 275 7.77 7.18 12.82
C SER A 275 6.37 7.69 12.55
N ASN A 276 6.21 9.01 12.40
CA ASN A 276 4.93 9.55 11.92
C ASN A 276 4.76 9.35 10.41
N ARG A 277 3.58 9.68 9.89
CA ARG A 277 3.22 9.46 8.48
C ARG A 277 3.99 10.32 7.46
N LYS A 278 4.92 11.15 7.92
CA LYS A 278 5.86 11.88 7.05
C LYS A 278 7.04 11.02 6.61
N MET A 279 7.08 9.77 7.05
CA MET A 279 8.06 8.76 6.70
C MET A 279 7.38 7.56 6.00
N GLY A 280 8.19 6.77 5.33
CA GLY A 280 7.95 5.35 5.04
C GLY A 280 9.09 4.50 5.59
N PHE A 281 9.00 3.19 5.45
CA PHE A 281 10.11 2.29 5.76
C PHE A 281 10.25 1.19 4.72
N LEU A 282 11.45 0.63 4.60
CA LEU A 282 11.76 -0.45 3.64
C LEU A 282 11.83 -1.81 4.34
N SER A 283 12.45 -1.82 5.51
CA SER A 283 12.77 -3.04 6.25
C SER A 283 12.99 -2.75 7.73
N TRP A 284 12.92 -3.81 8.52
CA TRP A 284 13.39 -3.84 9.90
C TRP A 284 14.18 -5.13 10.14
N GLU A 285 15.01 -5.13 11.19
CA GLU A 285 15.80 -6.27 11.62
C GLU A 285 15.91 -6.26 13.15
N VAL A 286 15.62 -7.41 13.78
CA VAL A 286 16.01 -7.71 15.16
C VAL A 286 17.27 -8.58 15.10
N MET A 287 18.35 -8.14 15.75
CA MET A 287 19.66 -8.78 15.65
C MET A 287 19.78 -9.94 16.65
N ASP A 288 19.07 -11.02 16.36
CA ASP A 288 18.86 -12.19 17.20
C ASP A 288 19.94 -13.28 17.05
N GLN A 289 21.17 -12.90 16.68
CA GLN A 289 22.29 -13.83 16.54
C GLN A 289 23.36 -13.58 17.60
N PRO A 290 23.86 -14.61 18.30
CA PRO A 290 24.81 -14.44 19.39
C PRO A 290 26.17 -14.00 18.86
N GLY A 291 26.93 -13.27 19.69
CA GLY A 291 28.31 -12.92 19.39
C GLY A 291 29.25 -14.13 19.44
N PRO A 292 30.52 -13.95 19.05
CA PRO A 292 31.55 -14.97 19.20
C PRO A 292 31.58 -15.52 20.65
N GLY A 293 31.55 -16.85 20.80
CA GLY A 293 31.50 -17.53 22.09
C GLY A 293 30.08 -17.79 22.63
N GLY A 294 29.03 -17.50 21.87
CA GLY A 294 27.63 -17.78 22.25
C GLY A 294 27.04 -16.79 23.24
N LEU A 295 27.73 -15.68 23.51
CA LEU A 295 27.31 -14.64 24.45
C LEU A 295 26.74 -13.43 23.73
N TRP A 296 25.65 -12.91 24.27
CA TRP A 296 24.93 -11.77 23.73
C TRP A 296 25.58 -10.43 24.12
N PRO A 297 25.58 -9.42 23.24
CA PRO A 297 26.10 -8.11 23.61
C PRO A 297 25.25 -7.39 24.68
N SER A 298 23.97 -7.77 24.85
CA SER A 298 23.03 -7.25 25.84
C SER A 298 21.95 -8.30 26.17
N ASP A 299 21.05 -8.04 27.11
CA ASP A 299 19.82 -8.81 27.37
C ASP A 299 18.65 -8.42 26.47
N HIS A 300 18.83 -7.34 25.70
CA HIS A 300 18.01 -6.95 24.56
C HIS A 300 18.73 -7.29 23.26
N TRP A 301 17.97 -7.57 22.21
CA TRP A 301 18.49 -7.52 20.85
C TRP A 301 18.48 -6.08 20.33
N ALA A 302 19.53 -5.71 19.59
CA ALA A 302 19.52 -4.45 18.86
C ALA A 302 18.44 -4.51 17.77
N VAL A 303 17.69 -3.42 17.63
CA VAL A 303 16.62 -3.29 16.66
C VAL A 303 16.97 -2.20 15.66
N MET A 304 16.82 -2.48 14.37
CA MET A 304 17.11 -1.53 13.31
C MET A 304 15.94 -1.43 12.33
N ALA A 305 15.66 -0.22 11.87
CA ALA A 305 14.70 0.04 10.80
C ALA A 305 15.34 0.93 9.72
N THR A 306 15.02 0.66 8.47
CA THR A 306 15.45 1.45 7.32
C THR A 306 14.30 2.36 6.90
N TYR A 307 14.44 3.65 7.13
CA TYR A 307 13.42 4.66 6.85
C TYR A 307 13.69 5.38 5.53
N VAL A 308 12.63 5.88 4.92
CA VAL A 308 12.63 6.78 3.76
C VAL A 308 11.67 7.95 4.01
N PRO A 309 11.83 9.11 3.36
CA PRO A 309 10.77 10.12 3.31
C PRO A 309 9.44 9.54 2.82
N ALA A 310 8.30 10.13 3.20
CA ALA A 310 7.01 9.70 2.70
C ALA A 310 6.94 9.77 1.16
N VAL A 311 6.33 8.75 0.55
CA VAL A 311 6.13 8.68 -0.91
C VAL A 311 5.04 9.66 -1.38
N PHE A 312 3.97 9.79 -0.60
CA PHE A 312 2.88 10.74 -0.86
C PHE A 312 2.92 11.89 0.13
N ALA A 313 2.30 13.03 -0.19
CA ALA A 313 2.10 14.26 0.57
C ALA A 313 0.94 14.13 1.58
N GLU A 314 0.69 15.15 2.41
CA GLU A 314 -0.49 15.17 3.29
C GLU A 314 -1.79 15.17 2.45
N PRO A 315 -2.90 14.62 2.97
CA PRO A 315 -4.13 14.55 2.22
C PRO A 315 -4.76 15.93 2.00
N THR A 316 -5.26 16.14 0.79
CA THR A 316 -6.30 17.12 0.48
C THR A 316 -7.64 16.39 0.38
N GLU A 317 -8.65 16.85 1.11
CA GLU A 317 -10.01 16.31 0.98
C GLU A 317 -10.79 17.06 -0.10
N ASP A 318 -11.39 16.31 -1.03
CA ASP A 318 -12.32 16.86 -2.01
C ASP A 318 -13.78 16.64 -1.59
N SER A 319 -14.54 17.71 -1.64
CA SER A 319 -15.95 17.77 -1.21
C SER A 319 -16.94 17.77 -2.36
N HIS A 320 -16.48 17.87 -3.61
CA HIS A 320 -17.34 17.89 -4.80
C HIS A 320 -17.55 16.50 -5.37
N GLY A 321 -18.75 16.19 -5.86
CA GLY A 321 -19.02 14.88 -6.49
C GLY A 321 -18.68 13.70 -5.57
N THR A 322 -18.96 13.82 -4.28
CA THR A 322 -18.72 12.78 -3.27
C THR A 322 -19.88 11.79 -3.23
N SER A 323 -19.64 10.58 -2.70
CA SER A 323 -20.72 9.61 -2.55
C SER A 323 -20.46 8.57 -1.48
N ALA A 324 -21.48 8.35 -0.66
CA ALA A 324 -21.56 7.28 0.33
C ALA A 324 -22.29 6.03 -0.22
N SER A 325 -22.29 5.84 -1.54
CA SER A 325 -22.96 4.72 -2.20
C SER A 325 -21.95 3.76 -2.83
N PRO A 326 -22.03 2.44 -2.56
CA PRO A 326 -21.20 1.43 -3.23
C PRO A 326 -21.50 1.29 -4.72
N ASN A 327 -22.55 1.92 -5.23
CA ASN A 327 -22.94 1.92 -6.64
C ASN A 327 -22.23 3.02 -7.46
N THR A 328 -21.29 3.72 -6.82
CA THR A 328 -20.59 4.85 -7.43
C THR A 328 -19.28 4.37 -8.00
N ASP A 329 -19.01 4.76 -9.23
CA ASP A 329 -17.71 4.61 -9.86
C ASP A 329 -17.07 5.98 -10.01
N PHE A 330 -15.84 6.10 -9.51
CA PHE A 330 -14.94 7.20 -9.83
C PHE A 330 -13.97 6.74 -10.90
N ASN A 331 -13.92 7.48 -11.99
CA ASN A 331 -12.95 7.31 -13.06
C ASN A 331 -12.13 8.58 -13.20
N PHE A 332 -10.97 8.47 -13.82
CA PHE A 332 -10.07 9.59 -14.03
C PHE A 332 -9.56 9.60 -15.47
N GLY A 333 -9.44 10.78 -16.06
CA GLY A 333 -9.00 10.99 -17.44
C GLY A 333 -8.71 12.46 -17.70
N ASP A 334 -7.70 12.79 -18.51
CA ASP A 334 -7.45 14.17 -18.95
C ASP A 334 -8.44 14.55 -20.06
N VAL A 335 -9.67 14.89 -19.69
CA VAL A 335 -10.77 15.08 -20.65
C VAL A 335 -10.77 16.46 -21.29
N ASN A 336 -9.91 17.36 -20.81
CA ASN A 336 -9.80 18.73 -21.31
C ASN A 336 -8.46 19.00 -22.03
N GLY A 337 -7.45 18.14 -21.87
CA GLY A 337 -6.15 18.17 -22.51
C GLY A 337 -5.14 19.11 -21.83
N ASP A 338 -5.30 19.37 -20.54
CA ASP A 338 -4.45 20.27 -19.77
C ASP A 338 -3.28 19.57 -19.06
N GLY A 339 -3.18 18.24 -19.22
CA GLY A 339 -2.15 17.40 -18.62
C GLY A 339 -2.44 16.97 -17.19
N LYS A 340 -3.64 17.23 -16.66
CA LYS A 340 -4.08 16.78 -15.34
C LYS A 340 -5.22 15.79 -15.47
N MET A 341 -5.20 14.76 -14.64
CA MET A 341 -6.27 13.77 -14.64
C MET A 341 -7.51 14.34 -13.94
N ASP A 342 -8.57 14.57 -14.72
CA ASP A 342 -9.86 15.03 -14.24
C ASP A 342 -10.66 13.88 -13.61
N LYS A 343 -11.60 14.19 -12.73
CA LYS A 343 -12.44 13.20 -12.06
C LYS A 343 -13.79 13.09 -12.76
N ILE A 344 -14.21 11.86 -13.05
CA ILE A 344 -15.53 11.54 -13.57
C ILE A 344 -16.29 10.70 -12.55
N TYR A 345 -17.40 11.25 -12.09
CA TYR A 345 -18.34 10.62 -11.16
C TYR A 345 -19.48 9.96 -11.93
N TRP A 346 -19.78 8.69 -11.65
CA TRP A 346 -20.98 8.04 -12.17
C TRP A 346 -21.65 7.17 -11.10
N ASN A 347 -22.98 7.20 -11.09
CA ASN A 347 -23.81 6.30 -10.28
C ASN A 347 -25.08 5.97 -11.06
N TYR A 348 -25.31 4.69 -11.35
CA TYR A 348 -26.42 4.26 -12.19
C TYR A 348 -27.81 4.57 -11.60
N GLY A 349 -27.90 4.76 -10.28
CA GLY A 349 -29.14 5.10 -9.57
C GLY A 349 -29.35 6.60 -9.33
N ALA A 350 -28.37 7.44 -9.66
CA ALA A 350 -28.44 8.89 -9.47
C ALA A 350 -28.40 9.62 -10.81
N ASP A 351 -28.85 10.89 -10.84
CA ASP A 351 -28.71 11.77 -12.01
C ASP A 351 -29.18 11.20 -13.37
N SER A 352 -30.13 10.25 -13.34
CA SER A 352 -30.57 9.48 -14.51
C SER A 352 -29.42 8.76 -15.23
N GLY A 353 -28.41 8.31 -14.48
CA GLY A 353 -27.28 7.57 -14.98
C GLY A 353 -26.27 8.41 -15.77
N LYS A 354 -26.32 9.74 -15.66
CA LYS A 354 -25.42 10.66 -16.35
C LYS A 354 -24.10 10.78 -15.59
N PRO A 355 -22.95 10.47 -16.20
CA PRO A 355 -21.67 10.80 -15.59
C PRO A 355 -21.51 12.33 -15.45
N ALA A 356 -20.79 12.77 -14.41
CA ALA A 356 -20.47 14.16 -14.16
C ALA A 356 -18.95 14.34 -14.12
N VAL A 357 -18.45 15.33 -14.86
CA VAL A 357 -17.03 15.68 -14.97
C VAL A 357 -16.69 16.79 -13.99
N TYR A 358 -15.59 16.61 -13.27
CA TYR A 358 -15.00 17.58 -12.37
C TYR A 358 -13.52 17.75 -12.75
N LEU A 359 -13.17 18.95 -13.22
CA LEU A 359 -11.81 19.25 -13.67
C LEU A 359 -10.85 19.35 -12.49
N SER A 360 -9.63 18.87 -12.65
CA SER A 360 -8.61 18.96 -11.60
C SER A 360 -8.12 20.40 -11.42
N ASN A 361 -8.06 20.85 -10.16
CA ASN A 361 -7.42 22.12 -9.81
C ASN A 361 -5.88 21.98 -9.69
N GLY A 362 -5.37 20.76 -9.62
CA GLY A 362 -3.96 20.43 -9.44
C GLY A 362 -3.44 20.52 -8.00
N ASP A 363 -4.33 20.68 -7.02
CA ASP A 363 -4.02 20.69 -5.59
C ASP A 363 -4.67 19.50 -4.84
N GLY A 364 -5.22 18.54 -5.60
CA GLY A 364 -5.98 17.41 -5.10
C GLY A 364 -7.49 17.67 -4.96
N THR A 365 -7.98 18.86 -5.30
CA THR A 365 -9.42 19.20 -5.38
C THR A 365 -9.92 19.28 -6.83
N PHE A 366 -11.24 19.22 -7.01
CA PHE A 366 -11.86 19.22 -8.34
C PHE A 366 -13.03 20.21 -8.46
N THR A 367 -13.20 20.79 -9.65
CA THR A 367 -14.26 21.77 -9.97
C THR A 367 -15.26 21.18 -10.96
N TYR A 368 -16.55 21.20 -10.63
CA TYR A 368 -17.60 20.73 -11.55
C TYR A 368 -17.55 21.45 -12.90
N ALA A 369 -17.53 20.70 -14.00
CA ALA A 369 -17.56 21.24 -15.35
C ALA A 369 -18.85 20.88 -16.10
N ALA A 370 -19.18 19.59 -16.19
CA ALA A 370 -20.24 19.14 -17.08
C ALA A 370 -20.94 17.85 -16.63
N LYS A 371 -22.10 17.58 -17.23
CA LYS A 371 -22.78 16.28 -17.19
C LYS A 371 -22.81 15.67 -18.59
N ILE A 372 -22.38 14.42 -18.70
CA ILE A 372 -22.33 13.69 -19.98
C ILE A 372 -23.71 13.10 -20.27
N THR A 373 -24.45 13.73 -21.18
CA THR A 373 -25.80 13.24 -21.55
C THR A 373 -25.75 12.12 -22.59
N GLY A 374 -24.82 12.18 -23.55
CA GLY A 374 -24.70 11.18 -24.63
C GLY A 374 -24.34 9.78 -24.12
N ALA A 375 -23.45 9.72 -23.13
CA ALA A 375 -22.94 8.50 -22.51
C ALA A 375 -23.79 8.01 -21.32
N ALA A 376 -24.98 8.56 -21.07
CA ALA A 376 -25.77 8.23 -19.89
C ALA A 376 -26.23 6.76 -19.89
N SER A 377 -26.15 6.10 -18.74
CA SER A 377 -26.69 4.77 -18.53
C SER A 377 -27.16 4.56 -17.09
N THR A 378 -28.38 4.06 -16.95
CA THR A 378 -28.95 3.65 -15.65
C THR A 378 -28.75 2.16 -15.38
N LEU A 379 -27.95 1.47 -16.19
CA LEU A 379 -27.71 0.04 -16.07
C LEU A 379 -26.45 -0.21 -15.24
N PRO A 380 -26.54 -0.99 -14.14
CA PRO A 380 -25.41 -1.25 -13.25
C PRO A 380 -24.30 -2.12 -13.85
N GLY A 381 -24.48 -2.67 -15.06
CA GLY A 381 -23.47 -3.43 -15.79
C GLY A 381 -22.65 -2.59 -16.78
N THR A 382 -22.92 -1.28 -16.85
CA THR A 382 -22.27 -0.40 -17.81
C THR A 382 -20.83 -0.19 -17.43
N ILE A 383 -19.92 -0.42 -18.37
CA ILE A 383 -18.50 -0.13 -18.25
C ILE A 383 -18.22 1.19 -18.97
N TYR A 384 -17.49 2.06 -18.28
CA TYR A 384 -16.86 3.25 -18.86
C TYR A 384 -15.35 3.04 -18.84
N CYS A 385 -14.70 3.23 -19.98
CA CYS A 385 -13.25 3.34 -20.10
C CYS A 385 -12.93 4.73 -20.64
N TYR A 386 -11.85 5.32 -20.16
CA TYR A 386 -11.39 6.65 -20.58
C TYR A 386 -10.01 6.50 -21.21
N GLY A 387 -9.80 7.20 -22.32
CA GLY A 387 -8.54 7.16 -23.03
C GLY A 387 -8.56 7.92 -24.35
N ASP A 388 -7.46 8.56 -24.71
CA ASP A 388 -7.35 9.27 -25.99
C ASP A 388 -7.26 8.26 -27.16
N VAL A 389 -8.42 7.91 -27.73
CA VAL A 389 -8.53 6.91 -28.81
C VAL A 389 -8.26 7.51 -30.18
N ASN A 390 -8.30 8.83 -30.32
CA ASN A 390 -8.18 9.50 -31.60
C ASN A 390 -6.80 10.18 -31.80
N GLY A 391 -6.01 10.32 -30.74
CA GLY A 391 -4.67 10.90 -30.71
C GLY A 391 -4.65 12.43 -30.61
N ASP A 392 -5.70 13.05 -30.09
CA ASP A 392 -5.80 14.51 -29.96
C ASP A 392 -5.35 15.05 -28.60
N GLY A 393 -4.88 14.17 -27.71
CA GLY A 393 -4.37 14.50 -26.39
C GLY A 393 -5.47 14.73 -25.34
N LYS A 394 -6.70 14.30 -25.59
CA LYS A 394 -7.80 14.30 -24.61
C LYS A 394 -8.38 12.91 -24.45
N ASP A 395 -8.63 12.50 -23.22
CA ASP A 395 -9.21 11.20 -22.93
C ASP A 395 -10.68 11.17 -23.34
N ASP A 396 -10.98 10.38 -24.37
CA ASP A 396 -12.32 10.08 -24.85
C ASP A 396 -12.99 9.06 -23.94
N VAL A 397 -14.33 8.92 -24.01
CA VAL A 397 -15.04 7.90 -23.23
C VAL A 397 -15.58 6.80 -24.13
N MET A 398 -15.18 5.55 -23.84
CA MET A 398 -15.78 4.35 -24.40
C MET A 398 -16.79 3.76 -23.41
N VAL A 399 -18.01 3.54 -23.88
CA VAL A 399 -19.10 2.95 -23.11
C VAL A 399 -19.47 1.59 -23.66
N TRP A 400 -19.62 0.62 -22.78
CA TRP A 400 -20.14 -0.70 -23.12
C TRP A 400 -21.15 -1.21 -22.09
N GLU A 401 -22.18 -1.87 -22.57
CA GLU A 401 -23.15 -2.60 -21.75
C GLU A 401 -23.70 -3.77 -22.58
N PRO A 402 -23.64 -5.02 -22.08
CA PRO A 402 -24.03 -6.23 -22.82
C PRO A 402 -25.38 -6.19 -23.51
N THR A 403 -26.34 -5.48 -22.93
CA THR A 403 -27.74 -5.43 -23.37
C THR A 403 -28.07 -4.23 -24.25
N LEU A 404 -27.15 -3.26 -24.39
CA LEU A 404 -27.31 -2.09 -25.24
C LEU A 404 -26.53 -2.25 -26.55
N ALA A 405 -27.00 -1.60 -27.61
CA ALA A 405 -26.31 -1.54 -28.91
C ALA A 405 -25.80 -2.92 -29.40
N THR A 406 -26.58 -3.98 -29.17
CA THR A 406 -26.22 -5.38 -29.49
C THR A 406 -24.85 -5.83 -28.95
N GLY A 407 -24.44 -5.27 -27.80
CA GLY A 407 -23.18 -5.59 -27.12
C GLY A 407 -21.94 -4.90 -27.70
N HIS A 408 -22.12 -3.95 -28.61
CA HIS A 408 -21.02 -3.20 -29.22
C HIS A 408 -20.55 -2.04 -28.33
N THR A 409 -19.29 -1.64 -28.48
CA THR A 409 -18.70 -0.48 -27.81
C THR A 409 -19.12 0.81 -28.50
N ARG A 410 -19.24 1.90 -27.76
CA ARG A 410 -19.57 3.24 -28.29
C ARG A 410 -18.59 4.27 -27.74
N VAL A 411 -18.03 5.10 -28.61
CA VAL A 411 -17.07 6.13 -28.21
C VAL A 411 -17.72 7.51 -28.31
N PHE A 412 -17.51 8.35 -27.30
CA PHE A 412 -17.84 9.77 -27.34
C PHE A 412 -16.55 10.56 -27.19
N LEU A 413 -16.29 11.45 -28.15
CA LEU A 413 -15.02 12.19 -28.20
C LEU A 413 -15.01 13.34 -27.21
N ALA A 414 -13.90 13.54 -26.52
CA ALA A 414 -13.70 14.62 -25.58
C ALA A 414 -13.56 15.98 -26.26
N THR A 415 -14.03 17.01 -25.56
CA THR A 415 -14.02 18.41 -25.98
C THR A 415 -13.19 19.21 -25.00
N SER A 416 -12.55 20.28 -25.47
CA SER A 416 -11.63 21.13 -24.69
C SER A 416 -12.25 21.86 -23.48
N ALA A 417 -13.53 21.66 -23.17
CA ALA A 417 -14.21 22.23 -22.02
C ALA A 417 -14.56 21.17 -20.95
N GLY A 418 -13.98 19.96 -21.04
CA GLY A 418 -14.28 18.86 -20.11
C GLY A 418 -15.67 18.25 -20.33
N ASN A 419 -16.09 18.13 -21.59
CA ASN A 419 -17.35 17.51 -21.99
C ASN A 419 -17.11 16.59 -23.19
N PHE A 420 -18.12 15.85 -23.65
CA PHE A 420 -18.00 14.88 -24.72
C PHE A 420 -18.99 15.14 -25.86
N SER A 421 -18.72 14.56 -27.03
CA SER A 421 -19.62 14.60 -28.18
C SER A 421 -21.02 14.09 -27.79
N THR A 422 -22.05 14.67 -28.40
CA THR A 422 -23.45 14.25 -28.13
C THR A 422 -23.85 12.99 -28.92
N THR A 423 -23.12 12.70 -29.99
CA THR A 423 -23.31 11.52 -30.85
C THR A 423 -22.16 10.56 -30.62
N ALA A 424 -22.50 9.27 -30.49
CA ALA A 424 -21.53 8.20 -30.37
C ALA A 424 -20.96 7.80 -31.73
N ILE A 425 -19.70 7.39 -31.72
CA ILE A 425 -19.09 6.58 -32.78
C ILE A 425 -19.36 5.12 -32.43
N GLU A 426 -20.17 4.46 -33.25
CA GLU A 426 -20.54 3.05 -33.08
C GLU A 426 -19.38 2.14 -33.52
N ASN A 427 -18.95 1.25 -32.63
CA ASN A 427 -17.80 0.36 -32.83
C ASN A 427 -18.24 -1.11 -32.69
N PRO A 428 -18.83 -1.71 -33.76
CA PRO A 428 -19.43 -3.03 -33.69
C PRO A 428 -18.44 -4.19 -33.63
N GLU A 429 -17.21 -3.99 -34.09
CA GLU A 429 -16.15 -4.98 -34.08
C GLU A 429 -15.84 -5.46 -32.66
N ASN A 430 -15.63 -6.77 -32.53
CA ASN A 430 -15.38 -7.42 -31.24
C ASN A 430 -16.41 -7.13 -30.13
N GLY A 431 -17.64 -6.75 -30.48
CA GLY A 431 -18.74 -6.62 -29.52
C GLY A 431 -19.02 -7.92 -28.75
N SER A 432 -19.62 -7.78 -27.58
CA SER A 432 -19.95 -8.89 -26.69
C SER A 432 -21.24 -8.63 -25.93
N THR A 433 -22.12 -9.62 -25.89
CA THR A 433 -23.32 -9.64 -25.06
C THR A 433 -23.13 -10.45 -23.78
N THR A 434 -21.88 -10.86 -23.47
CA THR A 434 -21.55 -11.60 -22.26
C THR A 434 -21.20 -10.63 -21.13
N SER A 435 -21.96 -10.65 -20.03
CA SER A 435 -21.82 -9.71 -18.90
C SER A 435 -20.51 -9.78 -18.12
N THR A 436 -19.72 -10.83 -18.31
CA THR A 436 -18.38 -10.99 -17.71
C THR A 436 -17.26 -10.63 -18.68
N THR A 437 -17.59 -9.93 -19.78
CA THR A 437 -16.57 -9.40 -20.71
C THR A 437 -15.91 -8.20 -20.04
N LEU A 438 -14.58 -8.17 -20.11
CA LEU A 438 -13.81 -6.99 -19.75
C LEU A 438 -13.42 -6.24 -21.03
N TYR A 439 -13.57 -4.92 -20.98
CA TYR A 439 -12.98 -4.00 -21.94
C TYR A 439 -12.00 -3.10 -21.21
N HIS A 440 -10.87 -2.88 -21.86
CA HIS A 440 -9.89 -1.87 -21.48
C HIS A 440 -9.55 -1.04 -22.70
N LEU A 441 -9.03 0.14 -22.44
CA LEU A 441 -8.31 0.91 -23.42
C LEU A 441 -6.85 0.96 -22.95
N ALA A 442 -5.87 0.90 -23.87
CA ALA A 442 -4.47 1.21 -23.58
C ALA A 442 -3.66 1.39 -24.87
N ASP A 443 -2.63 2.23 -24.89
CA ASP A 443 -1.71 2.34 -26.03
C ASP A 443 -0.70 1.19 -26.03
N VAL A 444 -1.11 0.04 -26.56
CA VAL A 444 -0.26 -1.16 -26.58
C VAL A 444 0.69 -1.15 -27.77
N ASN A 445 0.52 -0.27 -28.75
CA ASN A 445 1.36 -0.25 -29.94
C ASN A 445 2.36 0.92 -29.97
N GLY A 446 2.20 1.90 -29.07
CA GLY A 446 3.07 3.08 -28.92
C GLY A 446 2.82 4.18 -29.96
N ASP A 447 1.64 4.21 -30.59
CA ASP A 447 1.28 5.22 -31.59
C ASP A 447 0.63 6.48 -31.00
N GLY A 448 0.49 6.54 -29.68
CA GLY A 448 -0.13 7.62 -28.93
C GLY A 448 -1.64 7.49 -28.81
N LYS A 449 -2.27 6.42 -29.31
CA LYS A 449 -3.72 6.20 -29.20
C LYS A 449 -4.05 5.01 -28.30
N ALA A 450 -5.15 5.16 -27.58
CA ALA A 450 -5.70 4.14 -26.71
C ALA A 450 -6.39 3.04 -27.55
N ASP A 451 -5.81 1.84 -27.61
CA ASP A 451 -6.35 0.70 -28.36
C ASP A 451 -7.44 -0.04 -27.56
N LYS A 452 -8.45 -0.60 -28.25
CA LYS A 452 -9.49 -1.39 -27.59
C LYS A 452 -9.02 -2.80 -27.31
N ILE A 453 -9.08 -3.20 -26.05
CA ILE A 453 -8.69 -4.52 -25.59
C ILE A 453 -9.90 -5.23 -24.98
N ARG A 454 -10.18 -6.44 -25.45
CA ARG A 454 -11.29 -7.28 -24.97
C ARG A 454 -10.77 -8.60 -24.42
N TRP A 455 -11.33 -9.01 -23.30
CA TRP A 455 -11.16 -10.36 -22.75
C TRP A 455 -12.48 -10.94 -22.23
N THR A 456 -12.66 -12.26 -22.35
CA THR A 456 -13.77 -13.00 -21.74
C THR A 456 -13.33 -14.43 -21.46
N ALA A 457 -13.38 -14.86 -20.19
CA ALA A 457 -12.91 -16.19 -19.76
C ALA A 457 -13.46 -17.38 -20.58
N SER A 458 -14.71 -17.31 -21.02
CA SER A 458 -15.41 -18.37 -21.75
C SER A 458 -15.31 -18.27 -23.27
N TYR A 459 -14.62 -17.26 -23.80
CA TYR A 459 -14.53 -16.99 -25.23
C TYR A 459 -13.10 -17.19 -25.73
N ASP A 460 -12.94 -17.76 -26.93
CA ASP A 460 -11.64 -17.89 -27.63
C ASP A 460 -10.52 -18.44 -26.74
N SER A 461 -10.85 -19.44 -25.91
CA SER A 461 -9.93 -20.05 -24.93
C SER A 461 -9.26 -19.04 -23.98
N GLY A 462 -9.95 -17.96 -23.64
CA GLY A 462 -9.47 -16.95 -22.70
C GLY A 462 -8.40 -16.02 -23.26
N ARG A 463 -8.26 -15.94 -24.59
CA ARG A 463 -7.30 -15.06 -25.28
C ARG A 463 -7.71 -13.60 -25.22
N THR A 464 -6.71 -12.72 -25.29
CA THR A 464 -6.93 -11.27 -25.37
C THR A 464 -7.07 -10.86 -26.83
N ARG A 465 -8.04 -10.00 -27.14
CA ARG A 465 -8.24 -9.45 -28.48
C ARG A 465 -8.06 -7.94 -28.48
N ILE A 466 -7.27 -7.44 -29.42
CA ILE A 466 -6.89 -6.04 -29.52
C ILE A 466 -7.35 -5.49 -30.87
N ASN A 467 -8.14 -4.42 -30.86
CA ASN A 467 -8.46 -3.64 -32.04
C ASN A 467 -7.72 -2.31 -31.96
N LEU A 468 -6.76 -2.10 -32.87
CA LEU A 468 -5.97 -0.87 -32.87
C LEU A 468 -6.84 0.34 -33.21
N ALA A 469 -6.62 1.44 -32.51
CA ALA A 469 -7.38 2.66 -32.67
C ALA A 469 -7.02 3.42 -33.96
N THR A 470 -7.97 4.21 -34.45
CA THR A 470 -7.83 5.04 -35.64
C THR A 470 -8.00 6.51 -35.26
N THR A 471 -7.45 7.42 -36.06
CA THR A 471 -7.55 8.87 -35.84
C THR A 471 -8.98 9.42 -35.88
N ALA A 472 -9.96 8.61 -36.30
CA ALA A 472 -11.36 8.99 -36.30
C ALA A 472 -12.06 8.70 -34.96
N GLY A 473 -11.40 8.07 -33.99
CA GLY A 473 -12.00 7.59 -32.75
C GLY A 473 -12.77 6.27 -32.88
N SER A 474 -12.55 5.54 -33.98
CA SER A 474 -13.01 4.17 -34.17
C SER A 474 -11.85 3.17 -34.13
N PHE A 475 -12.14 1.86 -34.10
CA PHE A 475 -11.11 0.82 -34.08
C PHE A 475 -11.06 0.00 -35.36
N ASN A 476 -9.90 -0.58 -35.67
CA ASN A 476 -9.73 -1.50 -36.79
C ASN A 476 -10.63 -2.73 -36.64
N ALA A 477 -11.37 -3.08 -37.70
CA ALA A 477 -12.33 -4.20 -37.67
C ALA A 477 -11.68 -5.56 -37.40
N THR A 478 -10.45 -5.77 -37.89
CA THR A 478 -9.67 -6.97 -37.62
C THR A 478 -8.92 -6.81 -36.30
N ALA A 479 -9.13 -7.75 -35.39
CA ALA A 479 -8.42 -7.79 -34.13
C ALA A 479 -7.12 -8.59 -34.23
N VAL A 480 -6.09 -8.13 -33.54
CA VAL A 480 -4.95 -8.94 -33.14
C VAL A 480 -5.43 -9.88 -32.02
N VAL A 481 -5.03 -11.15 -32.10
CA VAL A 481 -5.41 -12.17 -31.11
C VAL A 481 -4.14 -12.64 -30.42
N ASP A 482 -3.98 -12.25 -29.17
CA ASP A 482 -2.84 -12.60 -28.36
C ASP A 482 -3.10 -13.89 -27.57
N THR A 483 -2.15 -14.82 -27.65
CA THR A 483 -2.24 -16.14 -27.00
C THR A 483 -1.50 -16.19 -25.67
N ASP A 484 -0.53 -15.31 -25.46
CA ASP A 484 0.24 -15.29 -24.23
C ASP A 484 -0.62 -14.76 -23.09
N GLY A 485 -0.47 -15.31 -21.88
CA GLY A 485 -1.33 -14.93 -20.75
C GLY A 485 -2.82 -15.15 -20.95
N ALA A 486 -3.23 -16.02 -21.90
CA ALA A 486 -4.61 -16.43 -22.04
C ALA A 486 -5.09 -17.11 -20.74
N SER A 487 -6.25 -16.69 -20.24
CA SER A 487 -6.84 -17.21 -19.01
C SER A 487 -8.31 -17.55 -19.23
N THR A 488 -8.69 -18.79 -18.93
CA THR A 488 -10.09 -19.22 -18.88
C THR A 488 -10.69 -19.12 -17.48
N THR A 489 -9.97 -18.52 -16.53
CA THR A 489 -10.38 -18.43 -15.13
C THR A 489 -11.21 -17.16 -14.92
N ALA A 490 -12.46 -17.31 -14.49
CA ALA A 490 -13.31 -16.18 -14.15
C ALA A 490 -12.72 -15.33 -13.01
N GLY A 491 -12.92 -14.00 -13.07
CA GLY A 491 -12.31 -13.05 -12.13
C GLY A 491 -10.80 -12.86 -12.30
N THR A 492 -10.25 -13.21 -13.47
CA THR A 492 -8.88 -12.81 -13.83
C THR A 492 -8.87 -11.31 -14.08
N ASN A 493 -8.00 -10.60 -13.37
CA ASN A 493 -7.80 -9.17 -13.53
C ASN A 493 -6.71 -8.93 -14.57
N PHE A 494 -6.97 -8.01 -15.49
CA PHE A 494 -5.99 -7.54 -16.46
C PHE A 494 -5.67 -6.09 -16.20
N TYR A 495 -4.39 -5.80 -16.39
CA TYR A 495 -3.82 -4.50 -16.21
C TYR A 495 -2.99 -4.11 -17.44
N TYR A 496 -2.93 -2.83 -17.77
CA TYR A 496 -2.20 -2.30 -18.93
C TYR A 496 -1.47 -1.03 -18.53
N ALA A 497 -0.15 -1.10 -18.45
CA ALA A 497 0.70 0.03 -18.08
C ALA A 497 2.11 -0.19 -18.62
N ASP A 498 2.79 0.88 -19.02
CA ASP A 498 4.18 0.81 -19.46
C ASP A 498 5.08 0.59 -18.25
N VAL A 499 5.48 -0.67 -17.96
CA VAL A 499 6.31 -0.96 -16.79
C VAL A 499 7.79 -0.92 -17.11
N ASN A 500 8.18 -0.80 -18.37
CA ASN A 500 9.59 -0.85 -18.79
C ASN A 500 10.09 0.43 -19.48
N ASN A 501 9.25 1.46 -19.54
CA ASN A 501 9.49 2.77 -20.15
C ASN A 501 9.84 2.68 -21.64
N ASP A 502 9.14 1.82 -22.39
CA ASP A 502 9.27 1.70 -23.84
C ASP A 502 8.19 2.45 -24.63
N ASN A 503 7.35 3.23 -23.92
CA ASN A 503 6.19 3.98 -24.38
C ASN A 503 5.06 3.10 -24.94
N LYS A 504 4.94 1.86 -24.45
CA LYS A 504 3.83 0.97 -24.77
C LYS A 504 3.28 0.39 -23.48
N CYS A 505 1.95 0.34 -23.38
CA CYS A 505 1.33 -0.33 -22.26
C CYS A 505 1.58 -1.85 -22.34
N ASP A 506 2.27 -2.38 -21.33
CA ASP A 506 2.47 -3.81 -21.13
C ASP A 506 1.23 -4.44 -20.50
N LYS A 507 1.01 -5.73 -20.73
CA LYS A 507 -0.10 -6.46 -20.13
C LYS A 507 0.35 -7.12 -18.83
N ILE A 508 -0.37 -6.88 -17.74
CA ILE A 508 -0.21 -7.58 -16.47
C ILE A 508 -1.47 -8.34 -16.12
N MET A 509 -1.34 -9.61 -15.77
CA MET A 509 -2.45 -10.49 -15.39
C MET A 509 -2.33 -10.89 -13.92
N TRP A 510 -3.42 -10.89 -13.18
CA TRP A 510 -3.46 -11.44 -11.83
C TRP A 510 -4.76 -12.20 -11.53
N GLN A 511 -4.61 -13.34 -10.85
CA GLN A 511 -5.73 -14.09 -10.32
C GLN A 511 -5.26 -14.82 -9.04
N PRO A 512 -6.00 -14.75 -7.91
CA PRO A 512 -5.52 -15.23 -6.61
C PRO A 512 -5.10 -16.71 -6.52
N THR A 513 -5.71 -17.57 -7.34
CA THR A 513 -5.50 -19.03 -7.39
C THR A 513 -4.52 -19.46 -8.48
N LEU A 514 -4.11 -18.56 -9.37
CA LEU A 514 -3.11 -18.84 -10.41
C LEU A 514 -1.72 -18.42 -9.95
N ASN A 515 -0.69 -19.19 -10.34
CA ASN A 515 0.73 -18.87 -10.12
C ASN A 515 1.06 -18.39 -8.69
N SER A 516 0.45 -19.03 -7.68
CA SER A 516 0.60 -18.67 -6.26
C SER A 516 0.27 -17.20 -5.95
N GLY A 517 -0.68 -16.60 -6.68
CA GLY A 517 -1.13 -15.23 -6.50
C GLY A 517 -0.14 -14.17 -7.00
N LYS A 518 0.84 -14.55 -7.84
CA LYS A 518 1.77 -13.61 -8.48
C LYS A 518 1.08 -12.86 -9.62
N THR A 519 1.44 -11.59 -9.80
CA THR A 519 1.19 -10.85 -11.03
C THR A 519 2.07 -11.40 -12.14
N MET A 520 1.52 -11.69 -13.32
CA MET A 520 2.25 -12.17 -14.49
C MET A 520 2.31 -11.06 -15.53
N VAL A 521 3.52 -10.63 -15.89
CA VAL A 521 3.77 -9.50 -16.79
C VAL A 521 4.15 -10.01 -18.18
N TYR A 522 3.59 -9.39 -19.21
CA TYR A 522 3.84 -9.64 -20.62
C TYR A 522 4.11 -8.28 -21.29
N LEU A 523 5.34 -8.09 -21.76
CA LEU A 523 5.78 -6.84 -22.37
C LEU A 523 5.19 -6.68 -23.77
N SER A 524 4.81 -5.46 -24.14
CA SER A 524 4.25 -5.23 -25.46
C SER A 524 5.29 -5.31 -26.57
N ASP A 525 4.96 -6.04 -27.64
CA ASP A 525 5.80 -6.12 -28.84
C ASP A 525 5.56 -4.95 -29.81
N GLY A 526 4.62 -4.04 -29.51
CA GLY A 526 4.29 -2.87 -30.35
C GLY A 526 3.38 -3.17 -31.55
N ASN A 527 2.85 -4.38 -31.64
CA ASN A 527 1.95 -4.80 -32.72
C ASN A 527 0.62 -5.37 -32.17
N GLY A 528 0.34 -5.16 -30.89
CA GLY A 528 -0.80 -5.73 -30.16
C GLY A 528 -0.59 -7.15 -29.62
N LEU A 529 0.60 -7.75 -29.80
CA LEU A 529 1.02 -8.98 -29.13
C LEU A 529 1.91 -8.67 -27.92
N PHE A 530 2.06 -9.65 -27.03
CA PHE A 530 2.83 -9.51 -25.80
C PHE A 530 3.77 -10.69 -25.55
N THR A 531 4.97 -10.40 -25.05
CA THR A 531 5.99 -11.40 -24.70
C THR A 531 6.13 -11.54 -23.17
N PRO A 532 6.08 -12.75 -22.58
CA PRO A 532 6.22 -12.93 -21.13
C PRO A 532 7.53 -12.39 -20.55
N SER A 533 7.45 -11.67 -19.42
CA SER A 533 8.61 -11.24 -18.62
C SER A 533 8.67 -11.99 -17.29
N ALA A 534 9.62 -12.93 -17.20
CA ALA A 534 9.83 -13.72 -15.98
C ALA A 534 10.45 -12.89 -14.83
N SER A 535 11.24 -11.86 -15.13
CA SER A 535 11.86 -11.00 -14.13
C SER A 535 10.79 -10.17 -13.40
N PHE A 536 9.89 -9.52 -14.14
CA PHE A 536 8.79 -8.77 -13.54
C PHE A 536 7.83 -9.71 -12.80
N SER A 537 7.48 -10.84 -13.42
CA SER A 537 6.54 -11.80 -12.82
C SER A 537 7.04 -12.43 -11.51
N ASN A 538 8.36 -12.43 -11.26
CA ASN A 538 8.97 -13.00 -10.06
C ASN A 538 9.45 -11.94 -9.05
N SER A 539 9.05 -10.68 -9.21
CA SER A 539 9.44 -9.58 -8.33
C SER A 539 8.24 -8.87 -7.67
N GLY A 540 8.52 -8.22 -6.54
CA GLY A 540 7.52 -7.59 -5.69
C GLY A 540 6.55 -8.54 -4.99
N ALA A 541 5.48 -8.00 -4.41
CA ALA A 541 4.49 -8.79 -3.67
C ALA A 541 3.63 -9.70 -4.56
N SER A 542 3.20 -10.82 -3.99
CA SER A 542 2.10 -11.66 -4.47
C SER A 542 0.97 -11.67 -3.44
N GLY A 543 -0.22 -12.11 -3.84
CA GLY A 543 -1.33 -12.29 -2.90
C GLY A 543 -2.35 -13.31 -3.41
N THR A 544 -2.72 -14.23 -2.53
CA THR A 544 -3.70 -15.30 -2.81
C THR A 544 -5.07 -15.02 -2.20
N ALA A 545 -5.20 -13.96 -1.42
CA ALA A 545 -6.48 -13.51 -0.87
C ALA A 545 -7.27 -12.71 -1.91
N THR A 546 -8.58 -12.94 -1.98
CA THR A 546 -9.52 -12.21 -2.87
C THR A 546 -9.61 -10.72 -2.57
N THR A 547 -9.26 -10.31 -1.35
CA THR A 547 -9.17 -8.90 -0.92
C THR A 547 -7.89 -8.21 -1.36
N THR A 548 -6.94 -8.93 -1.96
CA THR A 548 -5.72 -8.33 -2.52
C THR A 548 -6.07 -7.51 -3.74
N LYS A 549 -5.46 -6.33 -3.85
CA LYS A 549 -5.50 -5.48 -5.04
C LYS A 549 -4.08 -5.11 -5.46
N PHE A 550 -3.91 -5.02 -6.77
CA PHE A 550 -2.71 -4.49 -7.41
C PHE A 550 -3.07 -3.26 -8.23
N PHE A 551 -2.13 -2.33 -8.33
CA PHE A 551 -2.21 -1.15 -9.17
C PHE A 551 -0.85 -0.94 -9.84
N PHE A 552 -0.86 -0.29 -11.00
CA PHE A 552 0.33 0.00 -11.78
C PHE A 552 0.26 1.44 -12.26
N ALA A 553 1.18 2.28 -11.77
CA ALA A 553 1.23 3.71 -12.08
C ALA A 553 2.62 4.27 -11.74
N ASP A 554 3.11 5.25 -12.49
CA ASP A 554 4.43 5.86 -12.25
C ASP A 554 4.35 6.82 -11.04
N ILE A 555 4.72 6.34 -9.85
CA ILE A 555 4.62 7.13 -8.62
C ILE A 555 5.85 8.03 -8.43
N ASN A 556 6.97 7.68 -9.04
CA ASN A 556 8.25 8.36 -8.83
C ASN A 556 8.61 9.34 -9.97
N GLY A 557 7.88 9.31 -11.09
CA GLY A 557 8.06 10.17 -12.26
C GLY A 557 9.20 9.74 -13.17
N ASP A 558 9.58 8.45 -13.17
CA ASP A 558 10.67 7.93 -13.99
C ASP A 558 10.24 7.46 -15.39
N GLY A 559 8.94 7.54 -15.68
CA GLY A 559 8.30 7.12 -16.92
C GLY A 559 7.82 5.67 -16.91
N SER A 560 8.17 4.89 -15.89
CA SER A 560 7.78 3.48 -15.76
C SER A 560 6.68 3.33 -14.70
N ALA A 561 5.66 2.55 -14.99
CA ALA A 561 4.64 2.22 -14.04
C ALA A 561 5.18 1.32 -12.92
N ASP A 562 5.07 1.82 -11.68
CA ASP A 562 5.43 1.12 -10.47
C ASP A 562 4.32 0.16 -10.04
N LYS A 563 4.68 -0.89 -9.29
CA LYS A 563 3.71 -1.83 -8.74
C LYS A 563 3.30 -1.41 -7.33
N ILE A 564 1.99 -1.26 -7.11
CA ILE A 564 1.42 -1.02 -5.79
C ILE A 564 0.60 -2.23 -5.35
N TYR A 565 0.86 -2.72 -4.14
CA TYR A 565 0.11 -3.78 -3.49
C TYR A 565 -0.70 -3.24 -2.31
N TRP A 566 -1.95 -3.68 -2.20
CA TRP A 566 -2.79 -3.43 -1.03
C TRP A 566 -3.60 -4.66 -0.63
N ASN A 567 -3.75 -4.85 0.68
CA ASN A 567 -4.72 -5.78 1.24
C ASN A 567 -5.16 -5.24 2.61
N PRO A 568 -6.48 -5.07 2.86
CA PRO A 568 -6.98 -4.48 4.10
C PRO A 568 -6.63 -5.28 5.36
N ALA A 569 -6.41 -6.60 5.24
CA ALA A 569 -6.07 -7.48 6.36
C ALA A 569 -4.57 -7.58 6.64
N ASN A 570 -3.71 -7.17 5.70
CA ASN A 570 -2.26 -7.30 5.83
C ASN A 570 -1.63 -5.94 6.15
N PHE A 571 -0.61 -5.94 7.01
CA PHE A 571 0.18 -4.75 7.34
C PHE A 571 -0.67 -3.53 7.72
N LEU A 572 -1.81 -3.75 8.38
CA LEU A 572 -2.77 -2.72 8.79
C LEU A 572 -3.26 -1.88 7.60
N GLY A 573 -3.38 -2.50 6.43
CA GLY A 573 -3.88 -1.81 5.25
C GLY A 573 -2.90 -0.78 4.67
N LYS A 574 -1.61 -0.87 5.00
CA LYS A 574 -0.54 -0.08 4.37
C LYS A 574 -0.38 -0.48 2.91
N LEU A 575 -0.10 0.50 2.06
CA LEU A 575 0.33 0.23 0.69
C LEU A 575 1.80 -0.23 0.69
N LYS A 576 2.11 -1.19 -0.18
CA LYS A 576 3.49 -1.52 -0.53
C LYS A 576 3.76 -1.05 -1.95
N VAL A 577 4.69 -0.12 -2.11
CA VAL A 577 5.12 0.40 -3.41
C VAL A 577 6.40 -0.31 -3.82
N TYR A 578 6.50 -0.73 -5.07
CA TYR A 578 7.68 -1.33 -5.66
C TYR A 578 7.99 -0.60 -6.96
N TYR A 579 9.15 0.05 -7.02
CA TYR A 579 9.53 0.81 -8.20
C TYR A 579 9.96 -0.09 -9.34
N SER A 580 9.64 0.31 -10.58
CA SER A 580 10.09 -0.44 -11.74
C SER A 580 11.58 -0.20 -12.02
N GLY A 581 12.39 -1.23 -11.83
CA GLY A 581 13.84 -1.17 -12.00
C GLY A 581 14.32 -1.55 -13.39
N ALA A 582 15.50 -1.05 -13.76
CA ALA A 582 16.18 -1.31 -15.04
C ALA A 582 16.47 -2.80 -15.36
N GLY A 583 16.28 -3.71 -14.39
CA GLY A 583 16.36 -5.16 -14.56
C GLY A 583 15.05 -5.82 -15.00
N ASN A 584 14.05 -5.03 -15.41
CA ASN A 584 12.67 -5.48 -15.58
C ASN A 584 12.14 -6.16 -14.32
N SER A 585 12.31 -5.51 -13.17
CA SER A 585 11.94 -6.03 -11.84
C SER A 585 11.30 -4.95 -11.00
N PHE A 586 10.37 -5.34 -10.13
CA PHE A 586 9.75 -4.46 -9.14
C PHE A 586 10.57 -4.47 -7.85
N GLU A 587 11.28 -3.36 -7.59
CA GLU A 587 12.21 -3.17 -6.48
C GLU A 587 11.52 -2.55 -5.25
N GLY A 588 11.67 -3.15 -4.08
CA GLY A 588 11.01 -2.69 -2.85
C GLY A 588 10.82 -3.81 -1.82
N PRO A 589 9.81 -3.73 -0.92
CA PRO A 589 8.78 -2.70 -0.84
C PRO A 589 9.21 -1.43 -0.10
N ILE A 590 8.59 -0.31 -0.49
CA ILE A 590 8.37 0.83 0.40
C ILE A 590 7.02 0.63 1.08
N TYR A 591 6.99 0.57 2.41
CA TYR A 591 5.77 0.60 3.19
C TYR A 591 5.32 2.05 3.37
N SER A 592 4.33 2.47 2.56
CA SER A 592 3.76 3.82 2.66
C SER A 592 2.85 3.93 3.88
N LEU A 593 3.03 5.02 4.63
CA LEU A 593 2.27 5.32 5.85
C LEU A 593 1.11 6.29 5.60
N ARG A 594 0.92 6.78 4.38
CA ARG A 594 -0.17 7.68 4.02
C ARG A 594 -1.28 6.96 3.26
N GLY A 595 -2.50 7.48 3.43
CA GLY A 595 -3.70 6.92 2.81
C GLY A 595 -4.01 5.47 3.16
N THR A 596 -3.48 4.92 4.25
CA THR A 596 -3.72 3.52 4.66
C THR A 596 -5.21 3.25 4.92
N SER A 597 -5.66 2.01 4.68
CA SER A 597 -7.03 1.59 5.04
C SER A 597 -7.13 0.08 5.27
N GLN A 598 -7.79 -0.28 6.38
CA GLN A 598 -8.14 -1.67 6.74
C GLN A 598 -9.58 -2.06 6.34
N SER A 599 -10.28 -1.19 5.61
CA SER A 599 -11.64 -1.47 5.17
C SER A 599 -11.64 -2.03 3.75
N THR A 600 -12.41 -3.10 3.52
CA THR A 600 -12.69 -3.66 2.20
C THR A 600 -13.53 -2.72 1.32
N ASP A 601 -14.14 -1.69 1.92
CA ASP A 601 -14.94 -0.67 1.24
C ASP A 601 -14.08 0.48 0.68
N THR A 602 -12.76 0.37 0.83
CA THR A 602 -11.81 1.35 0.29
C THR A 602 -11.42 1.02 -1.14
N TYR A 603 -11.49 2.04 -1.97
CA TYR A 603 -10.96 2.08 -3.33
C TYR A 603 -9.75 3.01 -3.37
N PHE A 604 -8.72 2.56 -4.08
CA PHE A 604 -7.55 3.36 -4.40
C PHE A 604 -7.49 3.60 -5.90
N TYR A 605 -7.02 4.79 -6.25
CA TYR A 605 -6.73 5.23 -7.60
C TYR A 605 -5.34 5.86 -7.60
N PHE A 606 -4.65 5.79 -8.74
CA PHE A 606 -3.30 6.34 -8.90
C PHE A 606 -3.21 7.06 -10.23
N TYR A 607 -3.27 8.39 -10.20
CA TYR A 607 -3.35 9.24 -11.39
C TYR A 607 -2.66 10.57 -11.13
N ASP A 608 -2.03 11.14 -12.15
CA ASP A 608 -1.39 12.46 -12.05
C ASP A 608 -2.46 13.56 -12.01
N ILE A 609 -2.91 13.89 -10.80
CA ILE A 609 -3.96 14.89 -10.58
C ILE A 609 -3.39 16.29 -10.79
N ASN A 610 -2.08 16.47 -10.63
CA ASN A 610 -1.47 17.79 -10.56
C ASN A 610 -0.69 18.21 -11.82
N GLY A 611 -0.39 17.25 -12.70
CA GLY A 611 0.32 17.43 -13.96
C GLY A 611 1.85 17.49 -13.80
N ASP A 612 2.42 16.92 -12.72
CA ASP A 612 3.87 16.89 -12.48
C ASP A 612 4.57 15.65 -13.05
N GLY A 613 3.82 14.76 -13.71
CA GLY A 613 4.30 13.52 -14.27
C GLY A 613 4.35 12.35 -13.28
N LYS A 614 3.85 12.53 -12.04
CA LYS A 614 3.77 11.47 -11.03
C LYS A 614 2.32 11.14 -10.73
N ALA A 615 2.00 9.85 -10.66
CA ALA A 615 0.67 9.43 -10.24
C ALA A 615 0.50 9.66 -8.74
N ASP A 616 -0.55 10.39 -8.37
CA ASP A 616 -0.94 10.69 -7.00
C ASP A 616 -1.85 9.60 -6.45
N GLN A 617 -1.79 9.34 -5.14
CA GLN A 617 -2.72 8.42 -4.50
C GLN A 617 -4.05 9.11 -4.24
N ILE A 618 -5.15 8.57 -4.76
CA ILE A 618 -6.51 8.97 -4.37
C ILE A 618 -7.17 7.82 -3.63
N ARG A 619 -7.73 8.11 -2.44
CA ARG A 619 -8.44 7.15 -1.61
C ARG A 619 -9.90 7.56 -1.47
N TRP A 620 -10.80 6.62 -1.75
CA TRP A 620 -12.22 6.75 -1.44
C TRP A 620 -12.67 5.59 -0.57
N ASN A 621 -13.51 5.87 0.42
CA ASN A 621 -14.23 4.85 1.15
C ASN A 621 -15.67 5.31 1.31
N TYR A 622 -16.61 4.57 0.74
CA TYR A 622 -18.02 4.98 0.69
C TYR A 622 -18.74 4.82 2.05
N THR A 623 -18.15 4.13 3.02
CA THR A 623 -18.71 3.97 4.37
C THR A 623 -18.09 4.95 5.39
N LEU A 624 -17.01 5.64 5.03
CA LEU A 624 -16.29 6.59 5.89
C LEU A 624 -16.36 8.01 5.34
N ASN A 625 -16.14 9.01 6.21
CA ASN A 625 -16.01 10.43 5.86
C ASN A 625 -17.10 10.94 4.89
N SER A 626 -18.34 10.47 5.03
CA SER A 626 -19.46 10.83 4.13
C SER A 626 -19.18 10.60 2.64
N GLY A 627 -18.25 9.70 2.29
CA GLY A 627 -17.92 9.36 0.91
C GLY A 627 -17.00 10.36 0.19
N TYR A 628 -16.23 11.16 0.93
CA TYR A 628 -15.26 12.11 0.39
C TYR A 628 -14.04 11.38 -0.18
N LEU A 629 -13.41 12.00 -1.18
CA LEU A 629 -12.12 11.56 -1.71
C LEU A 629 -11.00 12.26 -0.93
N SER A 630 -9.93 11.52 -0.62
CA SER A 630 -8.69 12.07 -0.10
C SER A 630 -7.58 11.87 -1.13
N THR A 631 -6.99 12.95 -1.61
CA THR A 631 -5.88 12.93 -2.57
C THR A 631 -4.56 13.19 -1.82
N TYR A 632 -3.55 12.37 -2.07
CA TYR A 632 -2.20 12.48 -1.51
C TYR A 632 -1.22 12.59 -2.68
N LEU A 633 -0.70 13.81 -2.92
CA LEU A 633 0.17 14.07 -4.07
C LEU A 633 1.51 13.32 -3.94
N SER A 634 2.10 12.84 -5.02
CA SER A 634 3.39 12.14 -4.98
C SER A 634 4.56 13.12 -4.78
N ASN A 635 5.56 12.74 -3.97
CA ASN A 635 6.71 13.60 -3.63
C ASN A 635 7.88 13.45 -4.58
#